data_AF-W1XVX0-F1
#
_entry.id   AF-W1XVX0-F1
#
_cell.length_a   1.000
_cell.length_b   1.000
_cell.length_c   1.000
_cell.angle_alpha   90.00
_cell.angle_beta   90.00
_cell.angle_gamma   90.00
#
_symmetry.space_group_name_H-M   'P 1'
#
loop_
_entity.id
_entity.type
_entity.pdbx_description
1 polymer ?
#
loop_
_entity_poly.entity_id
_entity_poly.type
_entity_poly.pdbx_seq_one_letter_code
_entity_poly.pdbx_strand_id
1 'polypeptide(L)' 'VNILYQEQVMQIASAMGGFSLGQADLMRRAMGKKKESVIKAQRESFIQGSINNGIEESVANEVFDLL' A
#
# COMPACT_ATOMS: atom_id res chain seq x y z
N VAL A 1 6.47 12.50 5.01
CA VAL A 1 7.52 11.55 5.48
C VAL A 1 8.02 10.85 4.24
N ASN A 2 9.32 10.95 3.90
CA ASN A 2 9.86 10.25 2.74
C ASN A 2 10.05 8.79 3.18
N ILE A 3 9.28 7.83 2.66
CA ILE A 3 9.40 6.43 3.07
C ILE A 3 10.76 5.92 2.60
N LEU A 4 11.69 5.90 3.56
CA LEU A 4 13.12 5.75 3.30
C LEU A 4 13.52 4.29 3.09
N TYR A 5 12.65 3.33 3.45
CA TYR A 5 12.98 1.91 3.46
C TYR A 5 11.95 1.04 2.74
N GLN A 6 12.44 0.23 1.81
CA GLN A 6 11.68 -0.72 1.00
C GLN A 6 10.88 -1.73 1.83
N GLU A 7 11.41 -2.14 2.98
CA GLU A 7 10.74 -3.06 3.90
C GLU A 7 9.55 -2.41 4.62
N GLN A 8 9.58 -1.10 4.88
CA GLN A 8 8.48 -0.40 5.54
C GLN A 8 7.23 -0.37 4.66
N VAL A 9 7.40 -0.14 3.35
CA VAL A 9 6.30 -0.23 2.38
C VAL A 9 5.64 -1.61 2.44
N MET A 10 6.46 -2.67 2.50
CA MET A 10 5.95 -4.03 2.53
C MET A 10 5.21 -4.36 3.84
N GLN A 11 5.76 -3.92 4.98
CA GLN A 11 5.13 -4.09 6.28
C GLN A 11 3.81 -3.33 6.38
N ILE A 12 3.74 -2.09 5.91
CA ILE A 12 2.51 -1.28 5.91
C ILE A 12 1.46 -1.92 5.01
N ALA A 13 1.84 -2.32 3.79
CA ALA A 13 0.94 -3.02 2.87
C ALA A 13 0.35 -4.30 3.46
N SER A 14 1.17 -5.05 4.21
CA SER A 14 0.72 -6.28 4.86
C SER A 14 -0.17 -6.00 6.08
N ALA A 15 0.28 -5.13 6.99
CA ALA A 15 -0.41 -4.85 8.25
C ALA A 15 -1.72 -4.08 8.07
N MET A 16 -1.72 -3.09 7.18
CA MET A 16 -2.92 -2.28 6.90
C MET A 16 -3.73 -2.87 5.76
N GLY A 17 -3.10 -3.09 4.60
CA GLY A 17 -3.80 -3.57 3.40
C GLY A 17 -4.10 -5.07 3.38
N GLY A 18 -3.63 -5.85 4.36
CA GLY A 18 -3.82 -7.30 4.38
C GLY A 18 -3.05 -8.04 3.28
N PHE A 19 -2.02 -7.42 2.70
CA PHE A 19 -1.26 -8.02 1.60
C PHE A 19 -0.39 -9.17 2.12
N SER A 20 -0.32 -10.25 1.35
CA SER A 20 0.78 -11.21 1.49
C SER A 20 2.12 -10.55 1.18
N LEU A 21 3.23 -11.13 1.66
CA LEU A 21 4.58 -10.63 1.36
C LEU A 21 4.84 -10.50 -0.15
N GLY A 22 4.28 -11.39 -0.96
CA GLY A 22 4.38 -11.33 -2.43
C GLY A 22 3.62 -10.14 -3.03
N GLN A 23 2.39 -9.89 -2.58
CA GLN A 23 1.60 -8.72 -3.02
C GLN A 23 2.27 -7.41 -2.59
N ALA A 24 2.81 -7.38 -1.37
CA ALA A 24 3.53 -6.25 -0.82
C ALA A 24 4.80 -5.91 -1.64
N ASP A 25 5.58 -6.90 -2.07
CA ASP A 25 6.73 -6.66 -2.95
C ASP A 25 6.30 -6.18 -4.35
N LEU A 26 5.18 -6.70 -4.89
CA LEU A 26 4.63 -6.23 -6.18
C LEU A 26 4.24 -4.74 -6.10
N MET A 27 3.58 -4.33 -5.02
CA MET A 27 3.21 -2.94 -4.75
C MET A 27 4.44 -2.04 -4.69
N ARG A 28 5.44 -2.43 -3.90
CA ARG A 28 6.72 -1.72 -3.77
C ARG A 28 7.42 -1.54 -5.13
N ARG A 29 7.47 -2.60 -5.95
CA ARG A 29 8.06 -2.53 -7.31
C ARG A 29 7.28 -1.60 -8.24
N ALA A 30 5.95 -1.58 -8.13
CA ALA A 30 5.08 -0.73 -8.95
C ALA A 30 5.27 0.75 -8.61
N MET A 31 5.34 1.08 -7.31
CA MET A 31 5.64 2.43 -6.81
C MET A 31 7.02 2.90 -7.29
N GLY A 32 8.05 2.06 -7.19
CA GLY A 32 9.39 2.40 -7.70
C GLY A 32 9.46 2.63 -9.21
N LYS A 33 8.59 1.99 -9.99
CA LYS A 33 8.50 2.18 -11.46
C LYS A 33 7.51 3.27 -11.89
N LYS A 34 6.80 3.91 -10.94
CA LYS A 34 5.78 4.94 -11.20
C LYS A 34 4.74 4.55 -12.27
N LYS A 35 4.32 3.28 -12.30
CA LYS A 35 3.31 2.80 -13.25
C LYS A 35 1.91 3.10 -12.73
N GLU A 36 1.36 4.22 -13.17
CA GLU A 36 0.13 4.82 -12.66
C GLU A 36 -1.09 3.86 -12.64
N SER A 37 -1.31 3.11 -13.73
CA SER A 37 -2.40 2.13 -13.80
C SER A 37 -2.27 1.00 -12.76
N VAL A 38 -1.05 0.55 -12.50
CA VAL A 38 -0.76 -0.50 -11.51
C VAL A 38 -0.87 0.06 -10.09
N ILE A 39 -0.37 1.27 -9.86
CA ILE A 39 -0.46 1.95 -8.56
C ILE A 39 -1.94 2.17 -8.19
N LYS A 40 -2.77 2.60 -9.14
CA LYS A 40 -4.21 2.79 -8.91
C LYS A 40 -4.92 1.48 -8.52
N ALA A 41 -4.61 0.37 -9.21
CA ALA A 41 -5.16 -0.94 -8.87
C ALA A 41 -4.71 -1.42 -7.47
N GLN A 42 -3.46 -1.14 -7.10
CA GLN A 42 -2.96 -1.46 -5.75
C GLN A 42 -3.55 -0.56 -4.67
N ARG A 43 -3.87 0.70 -5.00
CA ARG A 43 -4.55 1.64 -4.09
C ARG A 43 -5.91 1.12 -3.68
N GLU A 44 -6.72 0.72 -4.66
CA GLU A 44 -8.04 0.14 -4.40
C GLU A 44 -7.95 -1.12 -3.53
N SER A 45 -7.01 -2.02 -3.85
CA SER A 45 -6.78 -3.23 -3.06
C SER A 45 -6.32 -2.93 -1.63
N PHE A 46 -5.42 -1.96 -1.45
CA PHE A 46 -4.91 -1.54 -0.15
C PHE A 46 -6.00 -0.89 0.72
N ILE A 47 -6.80 0.01 0.13
CA ILE A 47 -7.90 0.68 0.83
C ILE A 47 -8.93 -0.35 1.28
N GLN A 48 -9.36 -1.25 0.38
CA GLN A 48 -10.35 -2.26 0.72
C GLN A 48 -9.84 -3.21 1.82
N GLY A 49 -8.57 -3.62 1.75
CA GLY A 49 -7.94 -4.42 2.80
C GLY A 49 -7.86 -3.68 4.14
N SER A 50 -7.55 -2.39 4.11
CA SER A 50 -7.49 -1.53 5.30
C SER A 50 -8.86 -1.38 5.95
N ILE A 51 -9.91 -1.17 5.16
CA ILE A 51 -11.30 -1.11 5.63
C ILE A 51 -11.70 -2.44 6.27
N ASN A 52 -11.37 -3.58 5.66
CA ASN A 52 -11.62 -4.91 6.22
C ASN A 52 -10.88 -5.15 7.55
N ASN A 53 -9.77 -4.45 7.78
CA ASN A 53 -9.01 -4.45 9.03
C ASN A 53 -9.49 -3.40 10.05
N GLY A 54 -10.61 -2.71 9.77
CA GLY A 54 -11.21 -1.72 10.68
C GLY A 54 -10.54 -0.35 10.64
N ILE A 55 -9.78 -0.05 9.59
CA ILE A 55 -9.14 1.25 9.38
C ILE A 55 -10.05 2.12 8.52
N GLU A 56 -10.26 3.38 8.92
CA GLU A 56 -11.05 4.31 8.11
C GLU A 56 -10.44 4.53 6.73
N GLU A 57 -11.32 4.64 5.72
CA GLU A 57 -10.90 4.88 4.34
C GLU A 57 -10.04 6.14 4.21
N SER A 58 -10.38 7.22 4.91
CA SER A 58 -9.61 8.48 4.93
C SER A 58 -8.15 8.26 5.35
N VAL A 59 -7.96 7.52 6.45
CA VAL A 59 -6.64 7.18 6.99
C VAL A 59 -5.88 6.26 6.03
N ALA A 60 -6.55 5.27 5.43
CA ALA A 60 -5.93 4.40 4.44
C ALA A 60 -5.45 5.18 3.20
N ASN A 61 -6.25 6.15 2.73
CA ASN A 61 -5.86 7.03 1.63
C ASN A 61 -4.63 7.88 1.99
N GLU A 62 -4.62 8.53 3.16
CA GLU A 62 -3.48 9.34 3.61
C GLU A 62 -2.20 8.51 3.72
N VAL A 63 -2.28 7.31 4.30
CA VAL A 63 -1.10 6.43 4.42
C VAL A 63 -0.61 5.99 3.05
N PHE A 64 -1.51 5.63 2.13
CA PHE A 64 -1.10 5.24 0.78
C PHE A 64 -0.38 6.38 0.04
N ASP A 65 -0.84 7.62 0.21
CA ASP A 65 -0.22 8.78 -0.44
C ASP A 65 1.15 9.14 0.15
N LEU A 66 1.49 8.59 1.33
CA LEU A 66 2.83 8.69 1.92
C LEU A 66 3.79 7.59 1.42
N LEU A 67 3.29 6.49 0.84
CA LEU A 67 4.09 5.38 0.31
C LEU A 67 4.77 5.69 -1.03
#